data_AF-A0A529JZV7-F1
#
_entry.id   AF-A0A529JZV7-F1
#
_cell.length_a   1.000
_cell.length_b   1.000
_cell.length_c   1.000
_cell.angle_alpha   90.00
_cell.angle_beta   90.00
_cell.angle_gamma   90.00
#
_symmetry.space_group_name_H-M   'P 1'
#
loop_
_entity.id
_entity.type
_entity.pdbx_description
1 polymer ?
#
loop_
_entity_poly.entity_id
_entity_poly.type
_entity_poly.pdbx_seq_one_letter_code
_entity_poly.pdbx_strand_id
1 'polypeptide(L)'
;MRYAIYFTPRQDEPLARIAANWLGRDPFGAATRPVEAVGELSAAEVAFHTASALDDFAETTPVVTIPRLVVSQIDGFFALVPEGPLPALNRFADDVVRDFDRFRAPLSEAEIERRSPDSLKPDEFRNLCQWGYPYVFETFRFHMTLSGRASSQESPRLRAAID
;
A
#
# COMPACT_ATOMS: atom_id res chain seq x y z
N MET A 1 2.13 -24.01 -8.99
CA MET A 1 3.41 -23.28 -8.98
C MET A 1 3.18 -22.00 -9.77
N ARG A 2 3.25 -20.82 -9.13
CA ARG A 2 3.24 -19.55 -9.86
C ARG A 2 4.68 -19.04 -9.88
N TYR A 3 5.17 -18.82 -11.09
CA TYR A 3 6.45 -18.16 -11.31
C TYR A 3 6.16 -16.67 -11.53
N ALA A 4 6.91 -15.80 -10.89
CA ALA A 4 6.95 -14.39 -11.26
C ALA A 4 8.13 -14.19 -12.22
N ILE A 5 7.84 -13.82 -13.46
CA ILE A 5 8.86 -13.38 -14.41
C ILE A 5 8.92 -11.86 -14.27
N TYR A 6 9.96 -11.38 -13.61
CA TYR A 6 10.27 -9.95 -13.59
C TYR A 6 11.03 -9.63 -14.87
N PHE A 7 10.36 -8.93 -15.78
CA PHE A 7 10.94 -8.44 -17.01
C PHE A 7 11.17 -6.93 -16.87
N THR A 8 12.40 -6.49 -17.04
CA THR A 8 12.73 -5.07 -17.16
C THR A 8 12.90 -4.75 -18.64
N PRO A 9 11.99 -3.96 -19.25
CA PRO A 9 12.11 -3.58 -20.65
C PRO A 9 13.40 -2.79 -20.89
N ARG A 10 13.97 -2.88 -22.11
CA ARG A 10 15.12 -2.06 -22.48
C ARG A 10 14.73 -0.58 -22.53
N GLN A 11 15.71 0.31 -22.32
CA GLN A 11 15.49 1.77 -22.28
C GLN A 11 14.74 2.32 -23.51
N ASP A 12 14.99 1.75 -24.70
CA ASP A 12 14.43 2.18 -25.97
C ASP A 12 13.06 1.56 -26.29
N GLU A 13 12.53 0.69 -25.43
CA GLU A 13 11.24 0.06 -25.66
C GLU A 13 10.05 0.97 -25.32
N PRO A 14 8.91 0.86 -26.06
CA PRO A 14 7.70 1.62 -25.77
C PRO A 14 7.19 1.44 -24.34
N LEU A 15 7.31 0.23 -23.78
CA LEU A 15 6.84 -0.08 -22.43
C LEU A 15 7.66 0.67 -21.36
N ALA A 16 8.98 0.78 -21.53
CA ALA A 16 9.83 1.58 -20.65
C ALA A 16 9.41 3.06 -20.66
N ARG A 17 9.17 3.63 -21.86
CA ARG A 17 8.71 5.01 -22.00
C ARG A 17 7.33 5.26 -21.40
N ILE A 18 6.38 4.34 -21.60
CA ILE A 18 5.03 4.45 -21.02
C ILE A 18 5.11 4.40 -19.50
N ALA A 19 5.86 3.44 -18.95
CA ALA A 19 6.05 3.32 -17.51
C ALA A 19 6.73 4.55 -16.91
N ALA A 20 7.81 5.06 -17.54
CA ALA A 20 8.50 6.26 -17.09
C ALA A 20 7.58 7.50 -17.09
N ASN A 21 6.76 7.67 -18.12
CA ASN A 21 5.79 8.74 -18.19
C ASN A 21 4.67 8.60 -17.15
N TRP A 22 4.20 7.38 -16.90
CA TRP A 22 3.17 7.13 -15.89
C TRP A 22 3.69 7.34 -14.47
N LEU A 23 4.93 6.93 -14.20
CA LEU A 23 5.59 7.09 -12.90
C LEU A 23 6.17 8.48 -12.67
N GLY A 24 6.26 9.34 -13.71
CA GLY A 24 6.89 10.65 -13.63
C GLY A 24 8.40 10.62 -13.39
N ARG A 25 9.05 9.45 -13.56
CA ARG A 25 10.49 9.26 -13.41
C ARG A 25 10.99 8.20 -14.39
N ASP A 26 12.13 8.48 -15.03
CA ASP A 26 12.82 7.51 -15.87
C ASP A 26 14.06 6.94 -15.14
N PRO A 27 14.20 5.60 -15.05
CA PRO A 27 15.32 4.98 -14.35
C PRO A 27 16.67 5.13 -15.09
N PHE A 28 16.65 5.54 -16.36
CA PHE A 28 17.82 5.78 -17.20
C PHE A 28 18.13 7.28 -17.38
N GLY A 29 17.41 8.15 -16.66
CA GLY A 29 17.64 9.59 -16.66
C GLY A 29 17.03 10.34 -17.85
N ALA A 30 16.18 9.69 -18.66
CA ALA A 30 15.46 10.38 -19.73
C ALA A 30 14.40 11.34 -19.17
N ALA A 31 14.07 12.39 -19.92
CA ALA A 31 12.98 13.29 -19.57
C ALA A 31 11.63 12.54 -19.65
N THR A 32 10.79 12.71 -18.64
CA THR A 32 9.41 12.22 -18.62
C THR A 32 8.46 13.34 -18.98
N ARG A 33 7.21 12.97 -19.32
CA ARG A 33 6.13 13.95 -19.47
C ARG A 33 5.97 14.74 -18.15
N PRO A 34 5.80 16.07 -18.24
CA PRO A 34 5.47 16.86 -17.07
C PRO A 34 4.13 16.39 -16.51
N VAL A 35 4.06 16.30 -15.18
CA VAL A 35 2.81 16.02 -14.48
C VAL A 35 1.86 17.20 -14.69
N GLU A 36 0.64 16.91 -15.15
CA GLU A 36 -0.39 17.94 -15.29
C GLU A 36 -0.94 18.32 -13.92
N ALA A 37 -1.16 19.61 -13.70
CA ALA A 37 -1.79 20.14 -12.51
C ALA A 37 -3.24 19.64 -12.39
N VAL A 38 -3.66 19.27 -11.18
CA VAL A 38 -5.05 18.93 -10.87
C VAL A 38 -5.60 19.97 -9.90
N GLY A 39 -6.63 20.70 -10.31
CA GLY A 39 -7.22 21.77 -9.51
C GLY A 39 -6.45 23.09 -9.62
N GLU A 40 -6.38 23.84 -8.52
CA GLU A 40 -5.80 25.19 -8.47
C GLU A 40 -4.28 25.20 -8.24
N LEU A 41 -3.71 24.10 -7.75
CA LEU A 41 -2.28 23.96 -7.49
C LEU A 41 -1.56 23.40 -8.72
N SER A 42 -0.42 23.98 -9.05
CA SER A 42 0.51 23.41 -10.03
C SER A 42 1.06 22.07 -9.56
N ALA A 43 1.49 21.21 -10.50
CA ALA A 43 2.13 19.95 -10.15
C ALA A 43 3.39 20.12 -9.28
N ALA A 44 4.11 21.24 -9.43
CA ALA A 44 5.27 21.58 -8.62
C ALA A 44 4.86 21.91 -7.17
N GLU A 45 3.77 22.64 -6.96
CA GLU A 45 3.25 22.93 -5.61
C GLU A 45 2.74 21.67 -4.93
N VAL A 46 2.03 20.78 -5.65
CA VAL A 46 1.61 19.48 -5.12
C VAL A 46 2.82 18.66 -4.68
N ALA A 47 3.84 18.53 -5.54
CA ALA A 47 5.07 17.82 -5.23
C ALA A 47 5.79 18.42 -4.02
N PHE A 48 5.89 19.75 -3.95
CA PHE A 48 6.52 20.45 -2.83
C PHE A 48 5.81 20.18 -1.50
N HIS A 49 4.48 20.39 -1.45
CA HIS A 49 3.73 20.23 -0.21
C HIS A 49 3.66 18.77 0.28
N THR A 50 3.56 17.81 -0.64
CA THR A 50 3.55 16.39 -0.26
C THR A 50 4.93 15.88 0.16
N ALA A 51 6.01 16.32 -0.51
CA ALA A 51 7.38 15.99 -0.11
C ALA A 51 7.75 16.62 1.24
N SER A 52 7.46 17.90 1.45
CA SER A 52 7.72 18.59 2.71
C SER A 52 7.02 17.90 3.89
N ALA A 53 5.74 17.53 3.74
CA ALA A 53 5.02 16.83 4.80
C ALA A 53 5.59 15.43 5.08
N LEU A 54 6.10 14.74 4.05
CA LEU A 54 6.76 13.45 4.21
C LEU A 54 8.12 13.59 4.91
N ASP A 55 8.90 14.63 4.57
CA ASP A 55 10.18 14.92 5.21
C ASP A 55 9.98 15.23 6.70
N ASP A 56 9.04 16.11 7.04
CA ASP A 56 8.69 16.46 8.43
C ASP A 56 8.25 15.22 9.23
N PHE A 57 7.43 14.36 8.63
CA PHE A 57 6.99 13.11 9.24
C PHE A 57 8.17 12.16 9.45
N ALA A 58 9.03 11.97 8.44
CA ALA A 58 10.17 11.08 8.52
C ALA A 58 11.21 11.53 9.56
N GLU A 59 11.42 12.84 9.72
CA GLU A 59 12.35 13.40 10.71
C GLU A 59 11.89 13.12 12.16
N THR A 60 10.58 13.10 12.39
CA THR A 60 9.99 12.92 13.73
C THR A 60 9.57 11.48 14.03
N THR A 61 9.51 10.62 13.02
CA THR A 61 9.07 9.23 13.17
C THR A 61 10.19 8.32 13.68
N PRO A 62 9.99 7.60 14.80
CA PRO A 62 10.98 6.63 15.28
C PRO A 62 11.04 5.38 14.39
N VAL A 63 12.24 4.80 14.28
CA VAL A 63 12.44 3.52 13.58
C VAL A 63 11.60 2.41 14.22
N VAL A 64 10.80 1.72 13.42
CA VAL A 64 10.09 0.50 13.85
C VAL A 64 10.90 -0.73 13.45
N THR A 65 11.32 -1.49 14.45
CA THR A 65 11.98 -2.80 14.23
C THR A 65 10.96 -3.92 14.37
N ILE A 66 10.85 -4.76 13.34
CA ILE A 66 10.09 -6.00 13.41
C ILE A 66 11.09 -7.11 13.78
N PRO A 67 11.07 -7.63 15.03
CA PRO A 67 12.12 -8.52 15.52
C PRO A 67 12.14 -9.86 14.78
N ARG A 68 10.96 -10.34 14.39
CA ARG A 68 10.81 -11.57 13.62
C ARG A 68 9.55 -11.53 12.77
N LEU A 69 9.72 -11.95 11.53
CA LEU A 69 8.63 -12.28 10.62
C LEU A 69 8.49 -13.80 10.53
N VAL A 70 7.25 -14.28 10.50
CA VAL A 70 6.90 -15.69 10.33
C VAL A 70 5.92 -15.83 9.17
N VAL A 71 5.94 -16.99 8.51
CA VAL A 71 4.98 -17.32 7.47
C VAL A 71 3.67 -17.76 8.13
N SER A 72 2.60 -17.04 7.84
CA SER A 72 1.25 -17.39 8.29
C SER A 72 0.27 -17.42 7.12
N GLN A 73 -0.82 -18.17 7.28
CA GLN A 73 -1.95 -18.11 6.36
C GLN A 73 -3.02 -17.19 6.96
N ILE A 74 -3.28 -16.07 6.29
CA ILE A 74 -4.29 -15.07 6.67
C ILE A 74 -5.27 -14.88 5.52
N ASP A 75 -6.57 -14.80 5.81
CA ASP A 75 -7.65 -14.55 4.83
C ASP A 75 -7.54 -15.36 3.52
N GLY A 76 -7.05 -16.60 3.65
CA GLY A 76 -6.89 -17.58 2.58
C GLY A 76 -5.56 -17.52 1.84
N PHE A 77 -4.62 -16.61 2.11
CA PHE A 77 -3.32 -16.52 1.44
C PHE A 77 -2.14 -16.59 2.42
N PHE A 78 -0.94 -16.90 1.93
CA PHE A 78 0.29 -16.92 2.73
C PHE A 78 0.94 -15.55 2.73
N ALA A 79 1.42 -15.11 3.89
CA ALA A 79 2.11 -13.85 4.08
C ALA A 79 3.16 -13.94 5.19
N LEU A 80 4.15 -13.04 5.14
CA LEU A 80 5.00 -12.75 6.30
C LEU A 80 4.22 -11.83 7.25
N VAL A 81 4.15 -12.20 8.51
CA VAL A 81 3.51 -11.43 9.59
C VAL A 81 4.45 -11.34 10.79
N PRO A 82 4.30 -10.36 11.69
CA PRO A 82 5.02 -10.35 12.96
C PRO A 82 4.69 -11.62 13.76
N GLU A 83 5.69 -12.21 14.42
CA GLU A 83 5.50 -13.43 15.23
C GLU A 83 4.49 -13.24 16.37
N GLY A 84 4.35 -12.00 16.87
CA GLY A 84 3.39 -11.64 17.90
C GLY A 84 2.95 -10.17 17.79
N PRO A 85 2.09 -9.70 18.69
CA PRO A 85 1.62 -8.31 18.71
C PRO A 85 2.79 -7.33 18.73
N LEU A 86 2.76 -6.33 17.84
CA LEU A 86 3.81 -5.33 17.71
C LEU A 86 3.20 -3.91 17.80
N PRO A 87 2.88 -3.40 19.00
CA PRO A 87 2.18 -2.13 19.17
C PRO A 87 2.89 -0.92 18.54
N ALA A 88 4.23 -0.94 18.47
CA ALA A 88 4.99 0.13 17.81
C ALA A 88 4.69 0.21 16.30
N LEU A 89 4.49 -0.93 15.65
CA LEU A 89 4.13 -0.98 14.22
C LEU A 89 2.69 -0.52 13.99
N ASN A 90 1.76 -0.89 14.87
CA ASN A 90 0.38 -0.41 14.79
C ASN A 90 0.30 1.11 15.00
N ARG A 91 1.01 1.64 16.01
CA ARG A 91 1.09 3.10 16.21
C ARG A 91 1.65 3.82 15.00
N PHE A 92 2.75 3.31 14.42
CA PHE A 92 3.30 3.88 13.20
C PHE A 92 2.28 3.88 12.05
N ALA A 93 1.55 2.78 11.84
CA ALA A 93 0.51 2.72 10.81
C ALA A 93 -0.62 3.72 11.09
N ASP A 94 -1.04 3.86 12.34
CA ASP A 94 -2.06 4.84 12.74
C ASP A 94 -1.62 6.28 12.48
N ASP A 95 -0.37 6.61 12.83
CA ASP A 95 0.18 7.95 12.69
C ASP A 95 0.28 8.33 11.19
N VAL A 96 0.66 7.38 10.32
CA VAL A 96 0.59 7.56 8.87
C VAL A 96 -0.84 7.89 8.41
N VAL A 97 -1.86 7.19 8.92
CA VAL A 97 -3.25 7.48 8.54
C VAL A 97 -3.66 8.87 9.01
N ARG A 98 -3.36 9.24 10.26
CA ARG A 98 -3.75 10.53 10.84
C ARG A 98 -3.07 11.72 10.14
N ASP A 99 -1.78 11.62 9.88
CA ASP A 99 -0.98 12.76 9.40
C ASP A 99 -1.21 13.05 7.92
N PHE A 100 -1.54 12.01 7.14
CA PHE A 100 -1.70 12.12 5.69
C PHE A 100 -3.16 12.13 5.21
N ASP A 101 -4.17 11.89 6.06
CA ASP A 101 -5.58 11.93 5.63
C ASP A 101 -5.97 13.28 5.01
N ARG A 102 -5.36 14.39 5.45
CA ARG A 102 -5.58 15.73 4.87
C ARG A 102 -5.23 15.86 3.38
N PHE A 103 -4.40 14.96 2.83
CA PHE A 103 -4.05 14.94 1.41
C PHE A 103 -4.99 14.08 0.57
N ARG A 104 -5.89 13.34 1.21
CA ARG A 104 -6.83 12.45 0.55
C ARG A 104 -8.10 13.21 0.17
N ALA A 105 -8.59 12.98 -1.03
CA ALA A 105 -9.93 13.43 -1.41
C ALA A 105 -11.01 12.62 -0.65
N PRO A 106 -12.13 13.23 -0.24
CA PRO A 106 -13.28 12.50 0.28
C PRO A 106 -13.74 11.43 -0.72
N LEU A 107 -14.20 10.27 -0.21
CA LEU A 107 -14.75 9.24 -1.09
C LEU A 107 -16.09 9.68 -1.67
N SER A 108 -16.29 9.39 -2.95
CA SER A 108 -17.61 9.38 -3.58
C SER A 108 -18.42 8.15 -3.18
N GLU A 109 -19.73 8.22 -3.34
CA GLU A 109 -20.64 7.08 -3.10
C GLU A 109 -20.24 5.85 -3.94
N ALA A 110 -19.81 6.07 -5.19
CA ALA A 110 -19.35 4.99 -6.06
C ALA A 110 -18.06 4.32 -5.56
N GLU A 111 -17.18 5.06 -4.90
CA GLU A 111 -15.96 4.50 -4.29
C GLU A 111 -16.27 3.73 -3.01
N ILE A 112 -17.24 4.20 -2.21
CA ILE A 112 -17.74 3.48 -1.04
C ILE A 112 -18.37 2.15 -1.47
N GLU A 113 -19.25 2.16 -2.47
CA GLU A 113 -19.94 0.96 -2.95
C GLU A 113 -18.96 -0.11 -3.49
N ARG A 114 -17.90 0.31 -4.19
CA ARG A 114 -16.83 -0.59 -4.66
C ARG A 114 -16.10 -1.34 -3.53
N ARG A 115 -16.24 -0.89 -2.28
CA ARG A 115 -15.68 -1.55 -1.09
C ARG A 115 -16.66 -2.54 -0.45
N SER A 116 -17.84 -2.74 -1.04
CA SER A 116 -18.88 -3.66 -0.55
C SER A 116 -19.21 -3.42 0.93
N PRO A 117 -19.70 -2.22 1.27
CA PRO A 117 -19.85 -1.77 2.66
C PRO A 117 -20.73 -2.69 3.51
N ASP A 118 -21.72 -3.35 2.91
CA ASP A 118 -22.61 -4.30 3.59
C ASP A 118 -21.89 -5.55 4.13
N SER A 119 -20.68 -5.84 3.65
CA SER A 119 -19.85 -6.95 4.13
C SER A 119 -18.91 -6.56 5.27
N LEU A 120 -18.84 -5.27 5.62
CA LEU A 120 -17.92 -4.74 6.62
C LEU A 120 -18.52 -4.81 8.02
N LYS A 121 -17.66 -5.04 9.01
CA LYS A 121 -18.03 -4.88 10.41
C LYS A 121 -18.31 -3.40 10.73
N PRO A 122 -19.05 -3.08 11.80
CA PRO A 122 -19.36 -1.70 12.15
C PRO A 122 -18.14 -0.76 12.23
N ASP A 123 -17.03 -1.22 12.82
CA ASP A 123 -15.81 -0.41 12.93
C ASP A 123 -15.05 -0.29 11.61
N GLU A 124 -15.07 -1.33 10.77
CA GLU A 124 -14.50 -1.28 9.42
C GLU A 124 -15.29 -0.32 8.51
N PHE A 125 -16.62 -0.30 8.64
CA PHE A 125 -17.46 0.65 7.92
C PHE A 125 -17.22 2.10 8.39
N ARG A 126 -17.12 2.32 9.71
CA ARG A 126 -16.74 3.62 10.26
C ARG A 126 -15.39 4.08 9.71
N ASN A 127 -14.42 3.17 9.66
CA ASN A 127 -13.10 3.44 9.11
C ASN A 127 -13.15 3.80 7.63
N LEU A 128 -13.94 3.07 6.83
CA LEU A 128 -14.16 3.38 5.42
C LEU A 128 -14.70 4.80 5.22
N CYS A 129 -15.74 5.18 5.98
CA CYS A 129 -16.36 6.50 5.86
C CYS A 129 -15.42 7.63 6.29
N GLN A 130 -14.67 7.44 7.38
CA GLN A 130 -13.83 8.49 7.95
C GLN A 130 -12.47 8.60 7.24
N TRP A 131 -11.81 7.47 7.01
CA TRP A 131 -10.40 7.39 6.59
C TRP A 131 -10.22 6.87 5.16
N GLY A 132 -11.32 6.55 4.46
CA GLY A 132 -11.29 6.08 3.08
C GLY A 132 -10.87 4.62 2.90
N TYR A 133 -10.59 3.89 3.99
CA TYR A 133 -10.19 2.49 3.95
C TYR A 133 -10.66 1.74 5.22
N PRO A 134 -11.19 0.51 5.10
CA PRO A 134 -11.79 -0.18 6.25
C PRO A 134 -10.77 -0.79 7.23
N TYR A 135 -9.55 -1.11 6.78
CA TYR A 135 -8.56 -1.89 7.53
C TYR A 135 -7.43 -1.01 8.10
N VAL A 136 -7.81 -0.02 8.92
CA VAL A 136 -6.92 0.93 9.62
C VAL A 136 -7.17 0.87 11.14
N PHE A 137 -6.26 1.39 11.96
CA PHE A 137 -6.37 1.36 13.43
C PHE A 137 -6.55 -0.07 13.97
N GLU A 138 -7.56 -0.30 14.80
CA GLU A 138 -7.83 -1.59 15.43
C GLU A 138 -8.10 -2.73 14.44
N THR A 139 -8.46 -2.40 13.19
CA THR A 139 -8.70 -3.39 12.13
C THR A 139 -7.47 -3.61 11.24
N PHE A 140 -6.39 -2.83 11.44
CA PHE A 140 -5.13 -2.98 10.71
C PHE A 140 -4.38 -4.23 11.12
N ARG A 141 -3.81 -4.93 10.13
CA ARG A 141 -2.93 -6.08 10.32
C ARG A 141 -1.78 -6.02 9.32
N PHE A 142 -0.57 -5.76 9.81
CA PHE A 142 0.61 -5.79 8.95
C PHE A 142 0.84 -7.19 8.37
N HIS A 143 1.09 -7.24 7.07
CA HIS A 143 1.48 -8.45 6.37
C HIS A 143 2.23 -8.13 5.08
N MET A 144 3.10 -9.03 4.64
CA MET A 144 3.72 -8.99 3.32
C MET A 144 3.28 -10.23 2.54
N THR A 145 2.43 -10.03 1.55
CA THR A 145 1.81 -11.12 0.77
C THR A 145 2.85 -11.94 0.01
N LEU A 146 2.82 -13.27 0.19
CA LEU A 146 3.67 -14.23 -0.51
C LEU A 146 2.91 -15.04 -1.57
N SER A 147 1.59 -15.17 -1.43
CA SER A 147 0.75 -15.92 -2.38
C SER A 147 -0.58 -15.22 -2.67
N GLY A 148 -1.25 -15.68 -3.73
CA GLY A 148 -2.69 -15.45 -3.86
C GLY A 148 -3.47 -16.32 -2.86
N ARG A 149 -4.81 -16.20 -2.88
CA ARG A 149 -5.67 -17.11 -2.13
C ARG A 149 -5.41 -18.57 -2.55
N ALA A 150 -5.28 -19.43 -1.57
CA ALA A 150 -5.07 -20.86 -1.68
C ALA A 150 -6.33 -21.59 -1.21
N SER A 151 -6.83 -22.51 -2.04
CA SER A 151 -7.87 -23.44 -1.60
C SER A 151 -7.36 -24.37 -0.50
N SER A 152 -8.27 -25.03 0.21
CA SER A 152 -7.93 -26.05 1.22
C SER A 152 -7.07 -27.18 0.66
N GLN A 153 -7.18 -27.48 -0.63
CA GLN A 153 -6.38 -28.49 -1.32
C GLN A 153 -4.96 -27.98 -1.68
N GLU A 154 -4.82 -26.69 -2.01
CA GLU A 154 -3.54 -26.09 -2.38
C GLU A 154 -2.69 -25.67 -1.17
N SER A 155 -3.33 -25.31 -0.06
CA SER A 155 -2.66 -24.81 1.16
C SER A 155 -1.51 -25.70 1.65
N PRO A 156 -1.67 -27.04 1.81
CA PRO A 156 -0.58 -27.89 2.30
C PRO A 156 0.65 -27.87 1.36
N ARG A 157 0.39 -27.87 0.05
CA ARG A 157 1.45 -27.85 -0.96
C ARG A 157 2.17 -26.50 -0.99
N LEU A 158 1.44 -25.39 -0.84
CA LEU A 158 2.04 -24.07 -0.78
C LEU A 158 2.85 -23.86 0.50
N ARG A 159 2.34 -24.31 1.65
CA ARG A 159 3.08 -24.27 2.92
C ARG A 159 4.42 -24.98 2.81
N ALA A 160 4.42 -26.22 2.31
CA ALA A 160 5.64 -27.01 2.12
C ALA A 160 6.64 -26.42 1.11
N ALA A 161 6.23 -25.48 0.26
CA ALA A 161 7.12 -24.79 -0.68
C ALA A 161 7.64 -23.44 -0.16
N ILE A 162 7.06 -22.93 0.92
CA ILE A 162 7.40 -21.64 1.53
C ILE A 162 8.23 -21.84 2.81
N ASP A 163 7.99 -22.92 3.56
CA ASP A 163 8.82 -23.38 4.68
C ASP A 163 10.19 -23.89 4.19
#